data_AF-A0A1F3SPQ9-F1
#
_entry.id   AF-A0A1F3SPQ9-F1
#
_cell.length_a   1.000
_cell.length_b   1.000
_cell.length_c   1.000
_cell.angle_alpha   90.00
_cell.angle_beta   90.00
_cell.angle_gamma   90.00
#
_symmetry.space_group_name_H-M   'P 1'
#
loop_
_entity.id
_entity.type
_entity.pdbx_description
1 polymer ?
#
loop_
_entity_poly.entity_id
_entity_poly.type
_entity_poly.pdbx_seq_one_letter_code
_entity_poly.pdbx_strand_id
1 'polypeptide(L)' 'MKYGKKDLLGPNEFNPDIAKERITIWLDERVLDQFRERAKAEGSKYQALINQALKEAANKPSLTQRVERLEKKVGVG' A
#
# COMPACT_ATOMS: atom_id res chain seq x y z
N MET A 1 -2.57 29.15 -34.63
CA MET A 1 -2.44 27.71 -34.27
C MET A 1 -2.75 27.56 -32.78
N LYS A 2 -3.97 27.13 -32.42
CA LYS A 2 -4.33 26.85 -31.02
C LYS A 2 -4.07 25.36 -30.78
N TYR A 3 -2.98 25.04 -30.07
CA TYR A 3 -2.73 23.67 -29.64
C TYR A 3 -3.82 23.26 -28.63
N GLY A 4 -4.40 22.10 -28.87
CA GLY A 4 -5.56 21.61 -28.16
C GLY A 4 -5.28 21.41 -26.66
N LYS A 5 -6.21 21.90 -25.85
CA LYS A 5 -6.50 21.26 -24.56
C LYS A 5 -7.13 19.91 -24.88
N LYS A 6 -6.28 18.94 -25.25
CA LYS A 6 -6.62 17.54 -25.05
C LYS A 6 -6.59 17.38 -23.55
N ASP A 7 -7.73 17.09 -22.95
CA ASP A 7 -7.84 16.59 -21.59
C ASP A 7 -6.87 15.40 -21.45
N LEU A 8 -5.65 15.68 -20.99
CA LEU A 8 -4.54 14.72 -20.96
C LEU A 8 -4.72 13.67 -19.86
N LEU A 9 -5.76 13.78 -19.05
CA LEU A 9 -6.03 12.91 -17.92
C LEU A 9 -7.54 12.64 -17.93
N GLY A 10 -7.93 11.37 -17.95
CA GLY A 10 -9.33 10.99 -17.84
C GLY A 10 -9.89 11.41 -16.47
N PRO A 11 -11.21 11.63 -16.32
CA PRO A 11 -11.84 12.10 -15.06
C PRO A 11 -11.62 11.18 -13.84
N ASN A 12 -10.92 10.07 -14.02
CA ASN A 12 -10.73 8.98 -13.08
C ASN A 12 -9.26 8.77 -12.63
N GLU A 13 -8.33 9.62 -13.07
CA GLU A 13 -6.89 9.38 -12.87
C GLU A 13 -6.40 9.50 -11.41
N PHE A 14 -7.22 10.08 -10.53
CA PHE A 14 -6.93 10.22 -9.09
C PHE A 14 -8.04 9.64 -8.20
N ASN A 15 -8.77 8.62 -8.65
CA ASN A 15 -9.74 7.96 -7.80
C ASN A 15 -9.11 6.74 -7.09
N PRO A 16 -8.83 6.78 -5.77
CA PRO A 16 -8.22 5.67 -5.03
C PRO A 16 -9.12 4.42 -4.96
N ASP A 17 -10.40 4.53 -5.32
CA ASP A 17 -11.29 3.38 -5.48
C ASP A 17 -11.10 2.65 -6.83
N ILE A 18 -10.52 3.31 -7.83
CA ILE A 18 -10.24 2.72 -9.16
C ILE A 18 -8.89 1.97 -9.16
N ALA A 19 -7.99 2.27 -8.23
CA ALA A 19 -6.69 1.61 -8.08
C ALA A 19 -6.73 0.33 -7.21
N LYS A 20 -7.92 -0.25 -6.95
CA LYS A 20 -8.08 -1.47 -6.15
C LYS A 20 -8.33 -2.66 -7.07
N GLU A 21 -7.44 -3.65 -7.03
CA GLU A 21 -7.65 -4.91 -7.73
C GLU A 21 -8.34 -5.94 -6.81
N ARG A 22 -9.35 -6.65 -7.31
CA ARG A 22 -10.03 -7.71 -6.57
C ARG A 22 -9.23 -9.00 -6.72
N ILE A 23 -8.53 -9.36 -5.65
CA ILE A 23 -7.80 -10.63 -5.56
C ILE A 23 -8.57 -11.65 -4.73
N THR A 24 -8.47 -12.92 -5.09
CA THR A 24 -8.92 -14.03 -4.26
C THR A 24 -7.70 -14.65 -3.62
N ILE A 25 -7.61 -14.57 -2.29
CA ILE A 25 -6.52 -15.17 -1.51
C ILE A 25 -7.11 -15.96 -0.35
N TRP A 26 -6.44 -17.05 0.02
CA TRP A 26 -6.70 -17.72 1.29
C TRP A 26 -5.96 -17.00 2.39
N LEU A 27 -6.69 -16.54 3.41
CA LEU A 27 -6.13 -15.94 4.61
C LEU A 27 -6.51 -16.81 5.80
N ASP A 28 -5.59 -16.98 6.74
CA ASP A 28 -5.86 -17.68 7.99
C ASP A 28 -7.03 -17.02 8.74
N GLU A 29 -7.93 -17.85 9.26
CA GLU A 29 -9.15 -17.40 9.94
C GLU A 29 -8.82 -16.55 11.18
N ARG A 30 -7.79 -16.92 11.94
CA ARG A 30 -7.39 -16.19 13.15
C ARG A 30 -6.83 -14.82 12.79
N VAL A 31 -6.11 -14.74 11.68
CA VAL A 31 -5.59 -13.46 11.17
C VAL A 31 -6.77 -12.56 10.78
N LEU A 32 -7.74 -13.08 10.03
CA LEU A 32 -8.92 -12.32 9.63
C LEU A 32 -9.71 -11.83 10.85
N ASP A 33 -9.88 -12.67 11.87
CA ASP A 33 -10.60 -12.33 13.09
C ASP A 33 -9.93 -11.20 13.86
N GLN A 34 -8.60 -11.28 14.05
CA GLN A 34 -7.83 -10.19 14.68
C GLN A 34 -7.99 -8.85 13.96
N PHE A 35 -7.96 -8.85 12.62
CA PHE A 35 -8.18 -7.63 11.84
C PHE A 35 -9.63 -7.12 11.95
N ARG A 36 -10.62 -8.00 12.14
CA ARG A 36 -12.02 -7.60 12.38
C ARG A 36 -12.19 -6.96 13.75
N GLU A 37 -11.62 -7.55 14.80
CA GLU A 37 -11.69 -7.01 16.16
C GLU A 37 -11.01 -5.64 16.23
N ARG A 38 -9.81 -5.52 15.65
CA ARG A 38 -9.08 -4.25 15.58
C ARG A 38 -9.86 -3.18 14.80
N ALA A 39 -10.46 -3.55 13.68
CA ALA A 39 -11.30 -2.65 12.89
C ALA A 39 -12.53 -2.15 13.68
N LYS A 40 -13.18 -3.02 14.47
CA LYS A 40 -14.30 -2.63 15.34
C LYS A 40 -13.86 -1.62 16.39
N ALA A 41 -12.70 -1.83 17.03
CA ALA A 41 -12.16 -0.94 18.05
C ALA A 41 -11.78 0.44 17.48
N GLU A 42 -11.21 0.49 16.28
CA GLU A 42 -10.76 1.72 15.62
C GLU A 42 -11.87 2.42 14.79
N GLY A 43 -13.06 1.82 14.67
CA GLY A 43 -14.15 2.35 13.83
C GLY A 43 -13.83 2.31 12.32
N SER A 44 -12.94 1.42 11.90
CA SER A 44 -12.43 1.32 10.52
C SER A 44 -12.92 0.06 9.81
N LYS A 45 -12.55 -0.13 8.54
CA LYS A 45 -12.82 -1.36 7.78
C LYS A 45 -11.63 -2.32 7.90
N TYR A 46 -11.87 -3.59 8.19
CA TYR A 46 -10.81 -4.60 8.27
C TYR A 46 -9.98 -4.71 6.98
N GLN A 47 -10.60 -4.50 5.80
CA GLN A 47 -9.90 -4.47 4.51
C GLN A 47 -8.88 -3.31 4.43
N ALA A 48 -9.16 -2.16 5.04
CA ALA A 48 -8.23 -1.04 5.07
C ALA A 48 -7.00 -1.37 5.91
N LEU A 49 -7.20 -2.02 7.06
CA LEU A 49 -6.10 -2.47 7.93
C LEU A 49 -5.24 -3.55 7.27
N ILE A 50 -5.87 -4.53 6.60
CA ILE A 50 -5.15 -5.54 5.84
C ILE A 50 -4.32 -4.89 4.72
N ASN A 51 -4.91 -3.99 3.95
CA ASN A 51 -4.19 -3.27 2.89
C ASN A 51 -3.03 -2.43 3.45
N GLN A 52 -3.21 -1.79 4.61
CA GLN A 52 -2.14 -1.06 5.26
C GLN A 52 -1.00 -2.01 5.66
N ALA A 53 -1.31 -3.12 6.32
CA ALA A 53 -0.32 -4.12 6.70
C ALA A 53 0.44 -4.69 5.48
N LEU A 54 -0.26 -4.95 4.37
CA LEU A 54 0.36 -5.37 3.11
C LEU A 54 1.26 -4.29 2.52
N LYS A 55 0.84 -3.02 2.55
CA LYS A 55 1.68 -1.88 2.12
C LYS A 55 2.92 -1.73 2.98
N GLU A 56 2.78 -1.87 4.30
CA GLU A 56 3.91 -1.81 5.23
C GLU A 56 4.87 -2.98 4.99
N ALA A 57 4.35 -4.19 4.74
CA ALA A 57 5.17 -5.34 4.40
C ALA A 57 5.90 -5.17 3.05
N ALA A 58 5.21 -4.66 2.03
CA ALA A 58 5.77 -4.42 0.70
C ALA A 58 6.80 -3.27 0.68
N ASN A 59 6.59 -2.23 1.50
CA ASN A 59 7.48 -1.07 1.59
C ASN A 59 8.55 -1.21 2.68
N LYS A 60 8.58 -2.30 3.46
CA LYS A 60 9.70 -2.57 4.35
C LYS A 60 10.92 -2.84 3.48
N PRO A 61 11.91 -1.93 3.41
CA PRO A 61 13.17 -2.27 2.77
C PRO A 61 13.69 -3.52 3.48
N SER A 62 14.12 -4.51 2.70
CA SER A 62 14.72 -5.71 3.29
C SER A 62 15.82 -5.27 4.26
N LEU A 63 16.08 -6.05 5.32
CA LEU A 63 17.16 -5.73 6.26
C LEU A 63 18.46 -5.42 5.49
N THR A 64 18.71 -6.15 4.40
CA THR A 64 19.79 -5.93 3.44
C THR A 64 19.74 -4.54 2.78
N GLN A 65 18.60 -4.08 2.29
CA GLN A 65 18.44 -2.73 1.73
C GLN A 65 18.58 -1.62 2.78
N ARG A 66 18.29 -1.90 4.06
CA ARG A 66 18.52 -0.97 5.16
C ARG A 66 20.01 -0.87 5.50
N VAL A 67 20.70 -2.00 5.55
CA VAL A 67 22.16 -2.07 5.76
C VAL A 67 22.89 -1.37 4.61
N GLU A 68 22.53 -1.65 3.36
CA GLU A 68 23.17 -1.03 2.18
C GLU A 68 22.96 0.50 2.14
N ARG A 69 21.80 1.01 2.58
CA ARG A 69 21.58 2.46 2.74
C ARG A 69 22.42 3.06 3.85
N LEU A 70 22.65 2.31 4.93
CA LEU A 70 23.47 2.77 6.05
C LEU A 70 24.96 2.76 5.65
N GLU A 71 25.44 1.73 4.98
CA GLU A 71 26.81 1.64 4.45
C GLU A 71 27.12 2.79 3.48
N LYS A 72 26.21 3.09 2.54
CA LYS A 72 26.33 4.26 1.65
C LYS A 72 26.35 5.60 2.38
N LYS A 73 25.75 5.68 3.57
CA LYS A 73 25.66 6.92 4.35
C LYS A 73 26.83 7.09 5.33
N VAL A 74 27.47 5.98 5.74
CA VAL A 74 28.65 5.98 6.62
C VAL A 74 29.96 6.08 5.82
N GLY A 75 29.91 5.97 4.49
CA GLY A 75 31.07 6.22 3.64
C GLY A 75 32.21 5.21 3.85
N VAL A 76 31.86 3.97 4.23
CA VAL A 76 32.83 2.87 4.25
C VAL A 76 32.80 2.24 2.86
N GLY A 77 33.52 2.85 1.94
CA GLY A 77 33.81 2.35 0.60
C GLY A 77 35.28 2.57 0.32
#